data_AF-A0A7Y6FHW8-F1
#
_entry.id   AF-A0A7Y6FHW8-F1
#
_cell.length_a   1.000
_cell.length_b   1.000
_cell.length_c   1.000
_cell.angle_alpha   90.00
_cell.angle_beta   90.00
_cell.angle_gamma   90.00
#
_symmetry.space_group_name_H-M   'P 1'
#
loop_
_entity.id
_entity.type
_entity.pdbx_description
1 polymer ?
#
loop_
_entity_poly.entity_id
_entity_poly.type
_entity_poly.pdbx_seq_one_letter_code
_entity_poly.pdbx_strand_id
1 'polypeptide(L)'
;MPRGDGRLNHDLLPGEKGPQDACGVFGVWAPGEEVAKLTYFGLYALQHRGQESAGIAVSNGSQILVFKDMGLVSQVFDETSLGSLQGHIAVGHARYSTTGASVWENAQPTFRATAHG
;
A
#
# COMPACT_ATOMS: atom_id res chain seq x y z
N MET A 1 25.09 -14.05 33.06
CA MET A 1 23.79 -13.60 32.53
C MET A 1 23.88 -12.11 32.25
N PRO A 2 23.78 -11.66 30.99
CA PRO A 2 23.79 -10.24 30.68
C PRO A 2 22.49 -9.61 31.19
N ARG A 3 22.60 -8.49 31.92
CA ARG A 3 21.45 -7.67 32.30
C ARG A 3 21.16 -6.70 31.15
N GLY A 4 19.91 -6.58 30.73
CA GLY A 4 19.49 -5.61 29.72
C GLY A 4 19.87 -4.20 30.13
N ASP A 5 20.31 -3.39 29.18
CA ASP A 5 20.90 -2.05 29.37
C ASP A 5 19.92 -0.96 29.85
N GLY A 6 18.67 -1.34 30.16
CA GLY A 6 17.64 -0.45 30.67
C GLY A 6 17.13 0.57 29.64
N ARG A 7 17.55 0.47 28.37
CA ARG A 7 17.06 1.31 27.29
C ARG A 7 15.88 0.62 26.64
N LEU A 8 14.68 1.17 26.86
CA LEU A 8 13.46 0.76 26.14
C LEU A 8 13.50 1.36 24.72
N ASN A 9 14.42 0.91 23.89
CA ASN A 9 14.44 1.21 22.46
C ASN A 9 14.25 -0.08 21.66
N HIS A 10 13.86 0.05 20.39
CA HIS A 10 13.59 -1.10 19.50
C HIS A 10 14.87 -1.82 19.02
N ASP A 11 16.04 -1.35 19.43
CA ASP A 11 17.34 -1.87 19.03
C ASP A 11 17.84 -2.91 20.04
N LEU A 12 17.13 -4.03 20.12
CA LEU A 12 17.40 -5.12 21.07
C LEU A 12 18.73 -5.85 20.81
N LEU A 13 19.29 -5.72 19.60
CA LEU A 13 20.53 -6.38 19.18
C LEU A 13 21.48 -5.35 18.53
N PRO A 14 22.76 -5.25 18.97
CA PRO A 14 23.73 -4.38 18.33
C PRO A 14 23.96 -4.77 16.87
N GLY A 15 23.48 -3.95 15.94
CA GLY A 15 23.61 -4.16 14.49
C GLY A 15 22.30 -4.49 13.76
N GLU A 16 21.24 -4.85 14.48
CA GLU A 16 19.89 -4.95 13.90
C GLU A 16 19.16 -3.62 14.09
N LYS A 17 18.76 -2.99 12.97
CA LYS A 17 17.78 -1.91 13.05
C LYS A 17 16.42 -2.55 13.35
N GLY A 18 15.74 -2.08 14.40
CA GLY A 18 14.36 -2.49 14.68
C GLY A 18 13.41 -2.26 13.49
N PRO A 19 12.14 -2.70 13.58
CA PRO A 19 11.14 -2.48 12.53
C PRO A 19 11.10 -1.01 12.11
N GLN A 20 11.38 -0.74 10.83
CA GLN A 20 11.36 0.61 10.27
C GLN A 20 9.98 0.89 9.68
N ASP A 21 9.49 2.11 9.86
CA ASP A 21 8.28 2.59 9.20
C ASP A 21 8.49 2.55 7.68
N ALA A 22 7.86 1.58 7.02
CA ALA A 22 7.92 1.37 5.59
C ALA A 22 6.49 1.22 5.08
N CYS A 23 6.22 1.73 3.88
CA CYS A 23 4.90 1.66 3.26
C CYS A 23 4.36 0.21 3.18
N GLY A 24 3.05 0.06 3.21
CA GLY A 24 2.38 -1.22 2.93
C GLY A 24 2.20 -1.43 1.43
N VAL A 25 2.50 -2.63 0.93
CA VAL A 25 2.22 -3.03 -0.46
C VAL A 25 1.48 -4.36 -0.43
N PHE A 26 0.46 -4.50 -1.27
CA PHE A 26 -0.27 -5.74 -1.46
C PHE A 26 -0.42 -6.02 -2.96
N GLY A 27 -0.31 -7.28 -3.37
CA GLY A 27 -0.50 -7.69 -4.75
C GLY A 27 -1.24 -9.01 -4.83
N VAL A 28 -2.16 -9.13 -5.78
CA VAL A 28 -2.95 -10.34 -5.99
C VAL A 28 -3.18 -10.59 -7.47
N TRP A 29 -3.04 -11.85 -7.86
CA TRP A 29 -3.50 -12.38 -9.14
C TRP A 29 -4.49 -13.50 -8.83
N ALA A 30 -5.76 -13.30 -9.19
CA ALA A 30 -6.82 -14.24 -8.88
C ALA A 30 -7.95 -14.12 -9.92
N PRO A 31 -7.85 -14.85 -11.04
CA PRO A 31 -8.94 -14.91 -12.02
C PRO A 31 -10.24 -15.41 -11.41
N GLY A 32 -11.34 -14.68 -11.64
CA GLY A 32 -12.66 -15.01 -11.12
C GLY A 32 -13.00 -14.40 -9.76
N GLU A 33 -12.05 -13.73 -9.10
CA GLU A 33 -12.24 -13.10 -7.79
C GLU A 33 -12.33 -11.57 -7.88
N GLU A 34 -12.92 -10.93 -6.87
CA GLU A 34 -12.95 -9.47 -6.73
C GLU A 34 -11.59 -8.93 -6.24
N VAL A 35 -10.58 -8.92 -7.11
CA VAL A 35 -9.20 -8.55 -6.77
C VAL A 35 -9.05 -7.16 -6.15
N ALA A 36 -9.92 -6.21 -6.48
CA ALA A 36 -9.96 -4.89 -5.85
C ALA A 36 -10.33 -4.97 -4.36
N LYS A 37 -11.35 -5.75 -4.00
CA LYS A 37 -11.76 -5.96 -2.60
C LYS A 37 -10.73 -6.75 -1.81
N LEU A 38 -10.14 -7.78 -2.41
CA LEU A 38 -9.03 -8.51 -1.80
C LEU A 38 -7.85 -7.58 -1.50
N THR A 39 -7.52 -6.70 -2.44
CA THR A 39 -6.47 -5.69 -2.26
C THR A 39 -6.83 -4.68 -1.18
N TYR A 40 -8.08 -4.21 -1.14
CA TYR A 40 -8.58 -3.34 -0.07
C TYR A 40 -8.39 -3.96 1.31
N PHE A 41 -8.83 -5.22 1.52
CA PHE A 41 -8.67 -5.87 2.82
C PHE A 41 -7.20 -6.12 3.17
N GLY A 42 -6.37 -6.49 2.18
CA GLY A 42 -4.93 -6.61 2.36
C GLY A 42 -4.29 -5.29 2.82
N LEU A 43 -4.61 -4.18 2.15
CA LEU A 43 -4.14 -2.85 2.54
C LEU A 43 -4.71 -2.39 3.89
N TYR A 44 -5.96 -2.70 4.19
CA TYR A 44 -6.58 -2.38 5.46
C TYR A 44 -5.86 -3.08 6.63
N ALA A 45 -5.50 -4.35 6.46
CA ALA A 45 -4.65 -5.05 7.43
C ALA A 45 -3.25 -4.41 7.55
N LEU A 46 -2.72 -3.85 6.46
CA LEU A 46 -1.45 -3.14 6.40
C LEU A 46 -1.56 -1.63 6.73
N GLN A 47 -2.71 -1.13 7.17
CA GLN A 47 -2.94 0.31 7.41
C GLN A 47 -1.95 0.93 8.40
N HIS A 48 -1.48 0.13 9.37
CA HIS A 48 -0.46 0.52 10.34
C HIS A 48 0.89 0.85 9.69
N ARG A 49 1.12 0.43 8.45
CA ARG A 49 2.33 0.69 7.65
C ARG A 49 2.24 1.96 6.80
N GLY A 50 1.17 2.73 6.90
CA GLY A 50 1.03 3.98 6.15
C GLY A 50 -0.36 4.57 6.25
N GLN A 51 -0.47 5.82 6.70
CA GLN A 51 -1.73 6.51 6.96
C GLN A 51 -1.95 7.78 6.13
N GLU A 52 -1.07 8.06 5.17
CA GLU A 52 -1.09 9.33 4.43
C GLU A 52 -1.88 9.27 3.13
N SER A 53 -1.75 8.18 2.39
CA SER A 53 -2.44 7.98 1.11
C SER A 53 -2.62 6.50 0.85
N ALA A 54 -3.67 6.14 0.11
CA ALA A 54 -3.88 4.78 -0.35
C ALA A 54 -4.16 4.78 -1.86
N GLY A 55 -3.80 3.70 -2.52
CA GLY A 55 -4.07 3.52 -3.94
C GLY A 55 -4.13 2.06 -4.34
N ILE A 56 -4.97 1.77 -5.33
CA ILE A 56 -5.14 0.45 -5.95
C ILE A 56 -5.09 0.63 -7.45
N ALA A 57 -4.26 -0.18 -8.11
CA ALA A 57 -4.28 -0.37 -9.55
C ALA A 57 -4.80 -1.77 -9.87
N VAL A 58 -5.73 -1.88 -10.82
CA VAL A 58 -6.29 -3.15 -11.28
C VAL A 58 -6.09 -3.29 -12.78
N SER A 59 -5.79 -4.51 -13.22
CA SER A 59 -5.68 -4.87 -14.62
C SER A 59 -6.51 -6.10 -14.96
N ASN A 60 -7.10 -6.07 -16.15
CA ASN A 60 -7.71 -7.21 -16.82
C ASN A 60 -6.78 -7.85 -17.88
N GLY A 61 -5.49 -7.49 -17.89
CA GLY A 61 -4.50 -7.97 -18.84
C GLY A 61 -4.37 -7.13 -20.13
N SER A 62 -5.30 -6.21 -20.39
CA SER A 62 -5.23 -5.29 -21.55
C SER A 62 -5.24 -3.82 -21.18
N GLN A 63 -5.85 -3.46 -20.05
CA GLN A 63 -5.87 -2.09 -19.52
C GLN A 63 -5.52 -2.09 -18.03
N ILE A 64 -5.08 -0.92 -17.55
CA ILE A 64 -4.81 -0.66 -16.14
C ILE A 64 -5.68 0.51 -15.71
N LEU A 65 -6.45 0.32 -14.65
CA LEU A 65 -7.18 1.38 -13.97
C LEU A 65 -6.50 1.64 -12.63
N VAL A 66 -6.28 2.90 -12.30
CA VAL A 66 -5.67 3.30 -11.03
C VAL A 66 -6.59 4.28 -10.33
N PHE A 67 -6.90 3.98 -9.07
CA PHE A 67 -7.55 4.90 -8.16
C PHE A 67 -6.66 5.09 -6.94
N LYS A 68 -6.40 6.34 -6.58
CA LYS A 68 -5.57 6.70 -5.43
C LYS A 68 -5.97 8.07 -4.90
N ASP A 69 -5.90 8.23 -3.59
CA ASP A 69 -6.15 9.50 -2.93
C ASP A 69 -5.41 9.59 -1.59
N MET A 70 -5.42 10.78 -1.00
CA MET A 70 -4.91 11.04 0.33
C MET A 70 -5.87 10.49 1.40
N GLY A 71 -5.31 10.04 2.52
CA GLY A 71 -6.03 9.49 3.66
C GLY A 71 -5.86 7.99 3.85
N LEU A 72 -6.65 7.46 4.79
CA LEU A 72 -6.67 6.05 5.16
C LEU A 72 -7.31 5.20 4.04
N VAL A 73 -6.98 3.92 3.99
CA VAL A 73 -7.55 2.96 3.04
C VAL A 73 -9.09 2.98 3.07
N SER A 74 -9.69 3.04 4.25
CA SER A 74 -11.16 3.09 4.41
C SER A 74 -11.79 4.44 4.08
N GLN A 75 -11.00 5.50 3.93
CA GLN A 75 -11.47 6.82 3.52
C GLN A 75 -11.37 7.00 2.01
N VAL A 76 -10.32 6.41 1.41
CA VAL A 76 -10.05 6.48 -0.03
C VAL A 76 -11.02 5.57 -0.80
N PHE A 77 -11.33 4.38 -0.28
CA PHE A 77 -12.12 3.39 -1.00
C PHE A 77 -13.50 3.17 -0.38
N ASP A 78 -14.52 3.26 -1.21
CA ASP A 78 -15.91 2.88 -0.95
C ASP A 78 -16.36 1.76 -1.91
N GLU A 79 -17.59 1.26 -1.73
CA GLU A 79 -18.11 0.17 -2.57
C GLU A 79 -18.20 0.57 -4.06
N THR A 80 -18.44 1.85 -4.34
CA THR A 80 -18.56 2.40 -5.70
C THR A 80 -17.21 2.37 -6.42
N SER A 81 -16.16 2.92 -5.79
CA SER A 81 -14.80 2.94 -6.32
C SER A 81 -14.24 1.53 -6.47
N LEU A 82 -14.44 0.66 -5.48
CA LEU A 82 -14.02 -0.75 -5.57
C LEU A 82 -14.74 -1.51 -6.69
N GLY A 83 -16.05 -1.29 -6.87
CA GLY A 83 -16.83 -1.91 -7.95
C GLY A 83 -16.43 -1.45 -9.36
N SER A 84 -15.81 -0.28 -9.48
CA SER A 84 -15.28 0.23 -10.75
C SER A 84 -13.93 -0.39 -11.14
N LEU A 85 -13.18 -0.93 -10.18
CA LEU A 85 -11.85 -1.50 -10.36
C LEU A 85 -11.91 -2.99 -10.73
N GLN A 86 -12.31 -3.27 -11.97
CA GLN A 86 -12.53 -4.65 -12.44
C GLN A 86 -11.32 -5.22 -13.18
N GLY A 87 -10.96 -6.47 -12.84
CA GLY A 87 -9.85 -7.20 -13.45
C GLY A 87 -9.54 -8.50 -12.70
N HIS A 88 -8.38 -9.08 -12.97
CA HIS A 88 -7.91 -10.30 -12.31
C HIS A 88 -6.50 -10.16 -11.72
N ILE A 89 -5.93 -8.95 -11.81
CA ILE A 89 -4.64 -8.58 -11.23
C ILE A 89 -4.82 -7.25 -10.51
N ALA A 90 -4.30 -7.14 -9.29
CA ALA A 90 -4.32 -5.89 -8.56
C ALA A 90 -3.03 -5.69 -7.75
N VAL A 91 -2.63 -4.43 -7.62
CA VAL A 91 -1.57 -3.97 -6.73
C VAL A 91 -2.06 -2.77 -5.95
N GLY A 92 -1.81 -2.77 -4.65
CA GLY A 92 -2.20 -1.74 -3.72
C GLY A 92 -1.01 -1.18 -2.96
N HIS A 93 -1.13 0.06 -2.52
CA HIS A 93 -0.14 0.72 -1.67
C HIS A 93 -0.81 1.54 -0.57
N ALA A 94 -0.28 1.47 0.66
CA ALA A 94 -0.59 2.34 1.79
C ALA A 94 0.68 3.11 2.17
N ARG A 95 0.68 4.44 1.97
CA ARG A 95 1.87 5.28 2.12
C ARG A 95 2.04 5.77 3.55
N TYR A 96 3.23 5.59 4.08
CA TYR A 96 3.72 6.30 5.25
C TYR A 96 4.59 7.48 4.82
N SER A 97 4.60 8.57 5.60
CA SER A 97 5.47 9.71 5.29
C SER A 97 6.91 9.32 5.57
N THR A 98 7.65 9.03 4.51
CA THR A 98 9.10 9.24 4.56
C THR A 98 9.40 10.71 4.30
N THR A 99 10.68 11.09 4.29
CA THR A 99 11.12 12.40 3.79
C THR A 99 10.47 12.73 2.44
N GLY A 100 9.56 13.70 2.43
CA GLY A 100 8.76 14.11 1.27
C GLY A 100 7.47 14.80 1.72
N ALA A 101 6.88 15.63 0.85
CA ALA A 101 5.62 16.28 1.17
C ALA A 101 4.45 15.28 1.09
N SER A 102 3.47 15.43 1.99
CA SER A 102 2.21 14.68 1.96
C SER A 102 1.29 15.29 0.91
N VAL A 103 1.56 14.97 -0.35
CA VAL A 103 0.84 15.50 -1.52
C VAL A 103 0.40 14.35 -2.42
N TRP A 104 -0.70 14.57 -3.14
CA TRP A 104 -1.36 13.55 -3.95
C TRP A 104 -0.45 12.94 -5.03
N GLU A 105 0.47 13.73 -5.59
CA GLU A 105 1.43 13.28 -6.62
C GLU A 105 2.33 12.15 -6.12
N ASN A 106 2.61 12.13 -4.81
CA ASN A 106 3.43 11.11 -4.16
C ASN A 106 2.62 9.85 -3.78
N ALA A 107 1.29 9.86 -3.91
CA ALA A 107 0.47 8.68 -3.69
C ALA A 107 0.81 7.60 -4.74
N GLN A 108 0.87 6.35 -4.29
CA GLN A 108 1.15 5.18 -5.14
C GLN A 108 -0.10 4.29 -5.25
N PRO A 109 -0.23 3.46 -6.29
CA PRO A 109 0.72 3.25 -7.40
C PRO A 109 0.88 4.45 -8.33
N THR A 110 2.05 4.57 -8.96
CA THR A 110 2.24 5.51 -10.08
C THR A 110 1.93 4.81 -11.40
N PHE A 111 1.35 5.54 -12.35
CA PHE A 111 1.01 5.01 -13.67
C PHE A 111 1.54 5.96 -14.74
N ARG A 112 2.37 5.41 -15.62
CA ARG A 112 3.03 6.09 -16.74
C ARG A 112 3.17 5.10 -17.88
N ALA A 113 2.87 5.52 -19.10
CA ALA A 113 3.29 4.78 -20.28
C ALA A 113 4.81 4.83 -20.41
N THR A 114 5.42 3.74 -20.85
CA THR A 114 6.85 3.70 -21.15
C THR A 114 7.09 3.81 -22.65
N ALA A 115 8.35 3.99 -23.07
CA ALA A 115 8.70 4.01 -24.49
C ALA A 115 8.36 2.71 -25.23
N HIS A 116 8.09 1.63 -24.48
CA HIS A 116 7.84 0.29 -25.02
C HIS A 116 6.42 -0.24 -24.70
N GLY A 117 5.54 0.61 -24.16
CA GLY A 117 4.28 0.20 -23.54
C GLY A 117 4.37 0.33 -22.04
#